data_AF-A0A7S1WP69-F1
#
_entry.id   AF-A0A7S1WP69-F1
#
_cell.length_a   1.000
_cell.length_b   1.000
_cell.length_c   1.000
_cell.angle_alpha   90.00
_cell.angle_beta   90.00
_cell.angle_gamma   90.00
#
_symmetry.space_group_name_H-M   'P 1'
#
loop_
_entity.id
_entity.type
_entity.pdbx_description
1 polymer ?
#
loop_
_entity_poly.entity_id
_entity_poly.type
_entity_poly.pdbx_seq_one_letter_code
_entity_poly.pdbx_strand_id
1 'polypeptide(L)'
;SEWSGCPARLEYLCQNGRMQHQGHQVVILSDVLACEFAQGYDAYARLPVERCDGQVVRNLAHLASLAAGCRETFLRLDLADAHVIALRRSGIEEATQAVMRRNRISEPQHIIRREPEGP
;
A
#
# COMPACT_ATOMS: atom_id res chain seq x y z
N SER A 1 -5.57 -23.76 -13.98
CA SER A 1 -5.92 -22.35 -14.16
C SER A 1 -4.64 -21.56 -14.24
N GLU A 2 -4.53 -20.63 -15.19
CA GLU A 2 -3.35 -19.77 -15.41
C GLU A 2 -3.07 -18.83 -14.21
N TRP A 3 -3.94 -18.82 -13.19
CA TRP A 3 -3.91 -17.93 -12.03
C TRP A 3 -3.69 -18.66 -10.69
N SER A 4 -3.01 -19.81 -10.70
CA SER A 4 -2.76 -20.59 -9.47
C SER A 4 -2.03 -19.74 -8.41
N GLY A 5 -2.67 -19.52 -7.25
CA GLY A 5 -2.13 -18.72 -6.14
C GLY A 5 -2.42 -17.21 -6.20
N CYS A 6 -3.17 -16.74 -7.20
CA CYS A 6 -3.71 -15.38 -7.23
C CYS A 6 -4.94 -15.29 -6.30
N PRO A 7 -5.03 -14.31 -5.40
CA PRO A 7 -6.25 -14.06 -4.64
C PRO A 7 -7.43 -13.81 -5.58
N ALA A 8 -8.59 -14.45 -5.31
CA ALA A 8 -9.79 -14.38 -6.16
C ALA A 8 -10.22 -12.93 -6.49
N ARG A 9 -9.99 -12.01 -5.56
CA ARG A 9 -10.29 -10.59 -5.75
C ARG A 9 -9.42 -9.92 -6.81
N LEU A 10 -8.13 -10.24 -6.87
CA LEU A 10 -7.24 -9.71 -7.90
C LEU A 10 -7.56 -10.31 -9.27
N GLU A 11 -7.86 -11.61 -9.32
CA GLU A 11 -8.34 -12.25 -10.56
C GLU A 11 -9.63 -11.57 -11.07
N TYR A 12 -10.60 -11.34 -10.19
CA TYR A 12 -11.83 -10.63 -10.53
C TYR A 12 -11.54 -9.22 -11.08
N LEU A 13 -10.66 -8.45 -10.44
CA LEU A 13 -10.28 -7.11 -10.90
C LEU A 13 -9.56 -7.14 -12.24
N CYS A 14 -8.71 -8.13 -12.51
CA CYS A 14 -8.08 -8.30 -13.82
C CYS A 14 -9.10 -8.59 -14.93
N GLN A 15 -10.12 -9.39 -14.64
CA GLN A 15 -11.12 -9.80 -15.63
C GLN A 15 -12.25 -8.78 -15.82
N ASN A 16 -12.63 -8.06 -14.77
CA ASN A 16 -13.85 -7.24 -14.72
C ASN A 16 -13.60 -5.78 -14.31
N GLY A 17 -12.38 -5.43 -13.89
CA GLY A 17 -12.04 -4.10 -13.42
C GLY A 17 -12.24 -3.04 -14.50
N ARG A 18 -12.71 -1.86 -14.08
CA ARG A 18 -12.88 -0.70 -14.95
C ARG A 18 -12.21 0.50 -14.30
N MET A 19 -11.41 1.21 -15.08
CA MET A 19 -10.82 2.48 -14.65
C MET A 19 -11.92 3.48 -14.34
N GLN A 20 -11.88 4.08 -13.15
CA GLN A 20 -12.89 5.07 -12.71
C GLN A 20 -12.50 6.50 -13.10
N HIS A 21 -11.22 6.75 -13.34
CA HIS A 21 -10.65 8.05 -13.72
C HIS A 21 -9.33 7.84 -14.46
N GLN A 22 -8.81 8.90 -15.08
CA GLN A 22 -7.47 8.87 -15.68
C GLN A 22 -6.41 8.57 -14.60
N GLY A 23 -5.40 7.79 -14.96
CA GLY A 23 -4.33 7.39 -14.04
C GLY A 23 -4.77 6.51 -12.86
N HIS A 24 -5.97 5.91 -12.93
CA HIS A 24 -6.45 4.96 -11.91
C HIS A 24 -5.54 3.73 -11.83
N GLN A 25 -5.21 3.32 -10.60
CA GLN A 25 -4.49 2.08 -10.33
C GLN A 25 -5.10 1.36 -9.13
N VAL A 26 -5.19 0.03 -9.22
CA VAL A 26 -5.41 -0.82 -8.04
C VAL A 26 -4.08 -0.94 -7.30
N VAL A 27 -3.95 -0.26 -6.17
CA VAL A 27 -2.75 -0.34 -5.32
C VAL A 27 -2.89 -1.53 -4.39
N ILE A 28 -1.86 -2.37 -4.30
CA ILE A 28 -1.88 -3.62 -3.54
C ILE A 28 -0.79 -3.58 -2.49
N LEU A 29 -1.10 -4.00 -1.26
CA LEU A 29 -0.09 -4.32 -0.26
C LEU A 29 0.55 -5.65 -0.64
N SER A 30 1.74 -5.64 -1.26
CA SER A 30 2.33 -6.87 -1.79
C SER A 30 2.76 -7.83 -0.69
N ASP A 31 3.50 -7.32 0.29
CA ASP A 31 4.06 -8.06 1.42
C ASP A 31 4.22 -7.13 2.62
N VAL A 32 4.29 -7.73 3.81
CA VAL A 32 4.57 -7.02 5.06
C VAL A 32 5.94 -7.44 5.57
N LEU A 33 6.86 -6.48 5.66
CA LEU A 33 8.21 -6.75 6.15
C LEU A 33 8.23 -6.70 7.68
N ALA A 34 8.61 -7.83 8.30
CA ALA A 34 8.56 -8.00 9.74
C ALA A 34 9.36 -6.93 10.53
N CYS A 35 8.67 -6.20 11.39
CA CYS A 35 9.22 -5.24 12.35
C CYS A 35 8.24 -5.01 13.51
N GLU A 36 8.67 -4.28 14.54
CA GLU A 36 7.84 -4.00 15.72
C GLU A 36 6.53 -3.26 15.38
N PHE A 37 6.50 -2.47 14.31
CA PHE A 37 5.32 -1.74 13.87
C PHE A 37 4.34 -2.57 13.02
N ALA A 38 4.82 -3.68 12.47
CA ALA A 38 4.07 -4.52 11.53
C ALA A 38 3.54 -5.82 12.17
N GLN A 39 3.76 -6.00 13.47
CA GLN A 39 3.41 -7.22 14.18
C GLN A 39 1.90 -7.47 14.12
N GLY A 40 1.51 -8.66 13.65
CA GLY A 40 0.10 -9.05 13.53
C GLY A 40 -0.52 -8.70 12.17
N TYR A 41 0.22 -8.05 11.27
CA TYR A 41 -0.22 -7.76 9.91
C TYR A 41 0.37 -8.70 8.85
N ASP A 42 1.13 -9.71 9.25
CA ASP A 42 1.84 -10.65 8.35
C ASP A 42 0.90 -11.34 7.35
N ALA A 43 -0.37 -11.55 7.72
CA ALA A 43 -1.38 -12.19 6.88
C ALA A 43 -2.05 -11.25 5.87
N TYR A 44 -1.82 -9.93 5.93
CA TYR A 44 -2.56 -8.94 5.13
C TYR A 44 -1.94 -8.68 3.75
N ALA A 45 -0.93 -9.46 3.38
CA ALA A 45 -0.32 -9.43 2.06
C ALA A 45 -1.33 -9.73 0.94
N ARG A 46 -1.08 -9.15 -0.23
CA ARG A 46 -1.84 -9.29 -1.49
C ARG A 46 -3.27 -8.74 -1.46
N LEU A 47 -3.57 -7.86 -0.51
CA LEU A 47 -4.84 -7.15 -0.44
C LEU A 47 -4.74 -5.76 -1.08
N PRO A 48 -5.73 -5.35 -1.89
CA PRO A 48 -5.86 -3.95 -2.33
C PRO A 48 -5.95 -2.98 -1.15
N VAL A 49 -5.30 -1.82 -1.29
CA VAL A 49 -5.45 -0.67 -0.38
C VAL A 49 -6.58 0.21 -0.91
N GLU A 50 -7.68 0.30 -0.15
CA GLU A 50 -8.87 1.05 -0.55
C GLU A 50 -8.82 2.51 -0.09
N ARG A 51 -8.36 2.74 1.15
CA ARG A 51 -8.31 4.09 1.75
C ARG A 51 -7.08 4.32 2.60
N CYS A 52 -6.66 5.57 2.69
CA CYS A 52 -5.64 6.05 3.63
C CYS A 52 -6.24 7.22 4.42
N ASP A 53 -6.30 7.11 5.74
CA ASP A 53 -6.93 8.07 6.66
C ASP A 53 -8.34 8.50 6.19
N GLY A 54 -9.15 7.53 5.76
CA GLY A 54 -10.51 7.74 5.28
C GLY A 54 -10.64 8.25 3.83
N GLN A 55 -9.54 8.64 3.19
CA GLN A 55 -9.51 9.11 1.80
C GLN A 55 -9.30 7.95 0.82
N VAL A 56 -10.08 7.89 -0.25
CA VAL A 56 -9.99 6.83 -1.26
C VAL A 56 -8.67 6.93 -2.02
N VAL A 57 -7.95 5.80 -2.10
CA VAL A 57 -6.72 5.69 -2.88
C VAL A 57 -7.05 5.65 -4.38
N ARG A 58 -6.34 6.46 -5.16
CA ARG A 58 -6.58 6.64 -6.61
C ARG A 58 -5.52 5.95 -7.45
N ASN A 59 -4.28 6.03 -6.98
CA ASN A 59 -3.10 5.41 -7.55
C ASN A 59 -1.96 5.42 -6.52
N LEU A 60 -0.81 4.83 -6.88
CA LEU A 60 0.32 4.69 -5.95
C LEU A 60 0.93 6.05 -5.57
N ALA A 61 0.99 7.00 -6.51
CA ALA A 61 1.50 8.35 -6.25
C ALA A 61 0.61 9.13 -5.27
N HIS A 62 -0.72 8.97 -5.39
CA HIS A 62 -1.68 9.54 -4.45
C HIS A 62 -1.51 8.94 -3.06
N LEU A 63 -1.41 7.60 -2.93
CA LEU A 63 -1.18 6.95 -1.64
C LEU A 63 0.12 7.44 -0.97
N ALA A 64 1.22 7.52 -1.73
CA ALA A 64 2.49 8.01 -1.20
C ALA A 64 2.38 9.45 -0.67
N SER A 65 1.61 10.30 -1.38
CA SER A 65 1.37 11.68 -0.98
C SER A 65 0.51 11.77 0.29
N LEU A 66 -0.53 10.94 0.41
CA LEU A 66 -1.36 10.83 1.62
C LEU A 66 -0.53 10.38 2.82
N ALA A 67 0.27 9.32 2.66
CA ALA A 67 1.11 8.78 3.73
C ALA A 67 2.21 9.76 4.17
N ALA A 68 2.84 10.47 3.23
CA ALA A 68 3.84 11.49 3.55
C ALA A 68 3.22 12.74 4.19
N GLY A 69 2.00 13.10 3.78
CA GLY A 69 1.25 14.24 4.30
C GLY A 69 0.54 14.01 5.63
N CYS A 70 0.46 12.76 6.10
CA CYS A 70 -0.21 12.41 7.35
C CYS A 70 0.47 13.08 8.56
N ARG A 71 -0.32 13.84 9.32
CA ARG A 71 0.09 14.54 10.54
C ARG A 71 -0.46 13.92 11.82
N GLU A 72 -1.29 12.89 11.67
CA GLU A 72 -1.90 12.19 12.80
C GLU A 72 -0.90 11.27 13.49
N THR A 73 -1.25 10.84 14.71
CA THR A 73 -0.39 9.92 15.49
C THR A 73 -0.25 8.56 14.81
N PHE A 74 -1.29 8.15 14.09
CA PHE A 74 -1.36 6.89 13.36
C PHE A 74 -1.70 7.14 11.91
N LEU A 75 -1.02 6.42 11.02
CA LEU A 75 -1.42 6.27 9.63
C LEU A 75 -2.36 5.06 9.54
N ARG A 76 -3.60 5.27 9.08
CA ARG A 76 -4.56 4.20 8.87
C ARG A 76 -4.65 3.83 7.40
N LEU A 77 -4.52 2.54 7.11
CA LEU A 77 -4.78 1.95 5.79
C LEU A 77 -5.98 1.02 5.90
N ASP A 78 -7.03 1.32 5.15
CA ASP A 78 -8.15 0.40 4.95
C ASP A 78 -7.83 -0.47 3.73
N LEU A 79 -7.78 -1.77 3.95
CA LEU A 79 -7.56 -2.78 2.92
C LEU A 79 -8.88 -3.41 2.51
N ALA A 80 -8.83 -4.16 1.42
CA ALA A 80 -9.91 -5.06 1.03
C ALA A 80 -10.34 -6.00 2.17
N ASP A 81 -11.59 -6.46 2.07
CA ASP A 81 -12.19 -7.44 2.96
C ASP A 81 -12.24 -6.98 4.42
N ALA A 82 -12.41 -5.66 4.61
CA ALA A 82 -12.54 -4.97 5.90
C ALA A 82 -11.31 -5.07 6.82
N HIS A 83 -10.15 -5.45 6.27
CA HIS A 83 -8.88 -5.43 7.02
C HIS A 83 -8.36 -4.01 7.19
N VAL A 84 -7.69 -3.74 8.31
CA VAL A 84 -7.18 -2.42 8.65
C VAL A 84 -5.78 -2.54 9.22
N ILE A 85 -4.87 -1.70 8.72
CA ILE A 85 -3.53 -1.50 9.29
C ILE A 85 -3.50 -0.11 9.92
N ALA A 86 -3.02 0.00 11.16
CA ALA A 86 -2.79 1.26 11.84
C ALA A 86 -1.34 1.33 12.30
N LEU A 87 -0.54 2.19 11.67
CA LEU A 87 0.89 2.33 11.96
C LEU A 87 1.14 3.59 12.78
N ARG A 88 1.78 3.44 13.94
CA ARG A 88 2.20 4.60 14.76
C ARG A 88 3.36 5.32 14.07
N ARG A 89 3.28 6.65 13.98
CA ARG A 89 4.30 7.47 13.30
C ARG A 89 5.62 7.61 14.08
N SER A 90 5.55 7.67 15.41
CA SER A 90 6.75 7.83 16.23
C SER A 90 7.69 6.62 16.09
N GLY A 91 8.93 6.84 15.68
CA GLY A 91 9.95 5.78 15.51
C GLY A 91 9.86 5.01 14.18
N ILE A 92 8.90 5.33 13.31
CA ILE A 92 8.69 4.58 12.07
C ILE A 92 9.85 4.75 11.08
N GLU A 93 10.52 5.90 11.08
CA GLU A 93 11.66 6.17 10.19
C GLU A 93 12.86 5.29 10.54
N GLU A 94 13.20 5.18 11.82
CA GLU A 94 14.28 4.31 12.32
C GLU A 94 13.99 2.84 12.01
N ALA A 95 12.76 2.39 12.28
CA ALA A 95 12.31 1.05 11.94
C ALA A 95 12.34 0.78 10.43
N THR A 96 11.93 1.75 9.61
CA THR A 96 12.00 1.65 8.14
C THR A 96 13.45 1.43 7.69
N GLN A 97 14.40 2.22 8.20
CA GLN A 97 15.81 2.06 7.88
C GLN A 97 16.39 0.72 8.34
N ALA A 98 15.98 0.23 9.52
CA ALA A 98 16.39 -1.08 10.02
C ALA A 98 15.85 -2.23 9.14
N VAL A 99 14.57 -2.18 8.79
CA VAL A 99 13.91 -3.17 7.91
C VAL A 99 14.52 -3.16 6.52
N MET A 100 14.76 -1.99 5.94
CA MET A 100 15.37 -1.88 4.62
C MET A 100 16.75 -2.51 4.58
N ARG A 101 17.62 -2.22 5.57
CA ARG A 101 18.95 -2.84 5.68
C ARG A 101 18.86 -4.35 5.80
N ARG A 102 17.97 -4.86 6.67
CA ARG A 102 17.74 -6.30 6.85
C ARG A 102 17.32 -7.00 5.56
N ASN A 103 16.51 -6.34 4.74
CA ASN A 103 15.97 -6.88 3.49
C ASN A 103 16.74 -6.45 2.23
N ARG A 104 17.90 -5.79 2.39
CA ARG A 104 18.75 -5.30 1.29
C ARG A 104 18.02 -4.40 0.29
N ILE A 105 17.12 -3.57 0.80
CA ILE A 105 16.41 -2.56 0.02
C ILE A 105 17.22 -1.26 0.08
N SER A 106 17.61 -0.75 -1.10
CA SER A 106 18.47 0.44 -1.21
C SER A 106 17.72 1.74 -0.96
N GLU A 107 16.46 1.84 -1.39
CA GLU A 107 15.65 3.05 -1.25
C GLU A 107 14.19 2.70 -0.90
N PRO A 108 13.52 3.51 -0.05
CA PRO A 108 12.15 3.22 0.38
C PRO A 108 11.11 3.41 -0.74
N GLN A 109 11.45 4.17 -1.79
CA GLN A 109 10.53 4.55 -2.87
C GLN A 109 11.25 4.57 -4.22
N HIS A 110 11.57 3.41 -4.77
CA HIS A 110 12.38 3.34 -5.99
C HIS A 110 11.57 3.50 -7.29
N ILE A 111 10.24 3.33 -7.26
CA ILE A 111 9.39 3.33 -8.48
C ILE A 111 8.04 4.02 -8.22
N ILE A 112 8.05 5.33 -8.01
CA ILE A 112 6.86 6.16 -8.28
C ILE A 112 7.18 6.95 -9.54
N ARG A 113 6.90 6.37 -10.71
CA ARG A 113 6.93 7.15 -11.96
C ARG A 113 5.86 8.23 -11.84
N ARG A 114 6.26 9.47 -11.58
CA ARG A 114 5.42 10.65 -11.76
C ARG A 114 5.28 10.87 -13.27
N GLU A 115 4.27 10.27 -13.89
CA GLU A 115 3.76 10.90 -15.11
C GLU A 115 3.08 12.21 -14.69
N PRO A 116 3.35 13.34 -15.39
CA PRO A 116 2.73 14.60 -15.04
C PRO A 116 1.22 14.45 -15.22
N GLU A 117 0.45 14.84 -14.19
CA GLU A 117 -0.95 15.20 -14.39
C GLU A 117 -0.95 16.43 -15.31
N GLY A 118 -0.98 16.17 -16.62
CA GLY A 118 -1.34 17.16 -17.64
C GLY A 118 -2.85 17.32 -17.70
N PRO A 119 -3.33 18.50 -18.13
CA PRO A 119 -4.63 19.07 -17.78
C PRO A 119 -5.84 18.23 -18.20
#